data_AF-A0A9P5X052-F1
#
_entry.id   AF-A0A9P5X052-F1
#
_cell.length_a   1.000
_cell.length_b   1.000
_cell.length_c   1.000
_cell.angle_alpha   90.00
_cell.angle_beta   90.00
_cell.angle_gamma   90.00
#
_symmetry.space_group_name_H-M   'P 1'
#
loop_
_entity.id
_entity.type
_entity.pdbx_description
1 polymer ?
#
loop_
_entity_poly.entity_id
_entity_poly.type
_entity_poly.pdbx_seq_one_letter_code
_entity_poly.pdbx_strand_id
1 'polypeptide(L)'
;IVFTSSDQKYFSLARKDVEAHTGALIPEGRDSRGMTLPETSTTLSTLFEFIGTQKYPRLLNGNFESLAKIARVAEKYKVYSAMNTCCERMRRALFHSPTLAFGDRRPKLVLLYAAYHDYPHIFDECAPRVVTSEKLEEFVPLLPNDF
;
A
#
# COMPACT_ATOMS: atom_id res chain seq x y z
N ILE A 1 -2.77 22.01 -4.63
CA ILE A 1 -2.48 21.10 -5.76
C ILE A 1 -3.75 20.36 -6.06
N VAL A 2 -4.13 20.30 -7.34
CA VAL A 2 -5.35 19.60 -7.77
C VAL A 2 -4.97 18.29 -8.45
N PHE A 3 -5.53 17.19 -7.96
CA PHE A 3 -5.41 15.86 -8.54
C PHE A 3 -6.75 15.40 -9.10
N THR A 4 -6.72 14.63 -10.18
CA THR A 4 -7.89 13.99 -10.77
C THR A 4 -7.70 12.48 -10.77
N SER A 5 -8.65 11.72 -10.25
CA SER A 5 -8.62 10.25 -10.29
C SER A 5 -8.97 9.70 -11.68
N SER A 6 -8.74 8.41 -11.91
CA SER A 6 -9.12 7.76 -13.16
C SER A 6 -10.63 7.77 -13.42
N ASP A 7 -11.44 7.76 -12.35
CA ASP A 7 -12.91 7.91 -12.37
C ASP A 7 -13.38 9.36 -12.23
N GLN A 8 -12.53 10.32 -12.62
CA GLN A 8 -12.88 11.74 -12.83
C GLN A 8 -13.33 12.50 -11.58
N LYS A 9 -12.85 12.11 -10.39
CA LYS A 9 -13.02 12.87 -9.15
C LYS A 9 -11.83 13.78 -8.89
N TYR A 10 -12.12 14.98 -8.42
CA TYR A 10 -11.12 15.99 -8.10
C TYR A 10 -10.78 15.99 -6.62
N PHE A 11 -9.50 16.14 -6.31
CA PHE A 11 -8.97 16.28 -4.97
C PHE A 11 -8.09 17.53 -4.91
N SER A 12 -8.26 18.33 -3.86
CA SER A 12 -7.43 19.52 -3.64
C SER A 12 -6.67 19.36 -2.33
N LEU A 13 -5.33 19.33 -2.42
CA LEU A 13 -4.43 19.22 -1.27
C LEU A 13 -3.54 20.46 -1.16
N ALA A 14 -3.21 20.88 0.06
CA ALA A 14 -2.27 21.97 0.26
C ALA A 14 -0.87 21.52 -0.16
N ARG A 15 -0.16 22.37 -0.93
CA ARG A 15 1.19 22.05 -1.43
C ARG A 15 2.15 21.67 -0.30
N LYS A 16 2.16 22.45 0.78
CA LYS A 16 2.97 22.21 1.98
C LYS A 16 2.75 20.81 2.58
N ASP A 17 1.51 20.31 2.56
CA ASP A 17 1.18 19.02 3.17
C ASP A 17 1.63 17.89 2.23
N VAL A 18 1.46 18.05 0.92
CA VAL A 18 1.95 17.08 -0.07
C VAL A 18 3.47 16.97 -0.01
N GLU A 19 4.19 18.09 0.00
CA GLU A 19 5.66 18.13 0.08
C GLU A 19 6.18 17.56 1.42
N ALA A 20 5.46 17.77 2.52
CA ALA A 20 5.85 17.25 3.83
C ALA A 20 5.58 15.75 4.04
N HIS A 21 4.54 15.20 3.40
CA HIS A 21 4.07 13.83 3.69
C HIS A 21 4.32 12.83 2.54
N THR A 22 4.77 13.29 1.38
CA THR A 22 4.97 12.44 0.20
C THR A 22 6.35 12.62 -0.42
N GLY A 23 6.94 11.53 -0.90
CA GLY A 23 8.24 11.56 -1.59
C GLY A 23 8.18 11.39 -3.12
N ALA A 24 7.03 10.97 -3.67
CA ALA A 24 6.92 10.65 -5.10
C ALA A 24 5.54 11.00 -5.70
N LEU A 25 4.67 11.71 -4.96
CA LEU A 25 3.34 12.08 -5.47
C LEU A 25 3.42 13.17 -6.54
N ILE A 26 4.39 14.08 -6.46
CA ILE A 26 4.64 15.12 -7.46
C ILE A 26 5.92 14.75 -8.23
N PRO A 27 5.85 14.50 -9.55
CA PRO A 27 7.03 14.30 -10.38
C PRO A 27 7.95 15.52 -10.35
N GLU A 28 9.25 15.27 -10.31
CA GLU A 28 10.27 16.33 -10.37
C GLU A 28 10.07 17.22 -11.60
N GLY A 29 10.16 18.54 -11.40
CA GLY A 29 10.09 19.52 -12.49
C GLY A 29 8.70 19.75 -13.11
N ARG A 30 7.62 19.17 -12.59
CA ARG A 30 6.25 19.49 -13.05
C ARG A 30 5.59 20.60 -12.24
N ASP A 31 4.98 21.53 -12.95
CA ASP A 31 4.00 22.44 -12.38
C ASP A 31 2.78 21.64 -11.89
N SER A 32 2.44 21.82 -10.61
CA SER A 32 1.38 21.10 -9.90
C SER A 32 -0.05 21.46 -10.35
N ARG A 33 -0.22 21.94 -11.58
CA ARG A 33 -1.51 22.40 -12.12
C ARG A 33 -2.23 21.22 -12.78
N GLY A 34 -3.09 20.55 -12.01
CA GLY A 34 -3.98 19.50 -12.50
C GLY A 34 -3.23 18.22 -12.89
N MET A 35 -3.11 17.29 -11.93
CA MET A 35 -2.44 16.01 -12.15
C MET A 35 -3.44 14.87 -12.18
N THR A 36 -3.52 14.16 -13.30
CA THR A 36 -4.33 12.93 -13.39
C THR A 36 -3.54 11.74 -12.84
N LEU A 37 -4.14 11.03 -11.87
CA LEU A 37 -3.60 9.82 -11.27
C LEU A 37 -4.42 8.60 -11.77
N PRO A 38 -3.77 7.46 -12.05
CA PRO A 38 -4.46 6.27 -12.56
C PRO A 38 -5.34 5.57 -11.52
N GLU A 39 -5.19 5.90 -10.24
CA GLU A 39 -5.95 5.31 -9.14
C GLU A 39 -7.38 5.84 -9.08
N THR A 40 -8.27 5.00 -8.56
CA THR A 40 -9.68 5.35 -8.36
C THR A 40 -9.85 6.36 -7.22
N SER A 41 -10.95 7.09 -7.26
CA SER A 41 -11.31 8.05 -6.21
C SER A 41 -11.36 7.43 -4.82
N THR A 42 -11.87 6.20 -4.68
CA THR A 42 -11.91 5.49 -3.39
C THR A 42 -10.50 5.27 -2.81
N THR A 43 -9.56 4.86 -3.65
CA THR A 43 -8.17 4.60 -3.23
C THR A 43 -7.49 5.91 -2.86
N LEU A 44 -7.64 6.94 -3.70
CA LEU A 44 -7.03 8.25 -3.46
C LEU A 44 -7.64 8.98 -2.27
N SER A 45 -8.96 8.88 -2.05
CA SER A 45 -9.61 9.46 -0.87
C SER A 45 -9.00 8.90 0.41
N THR A 46 -8.88 7.57 0.50
CA THR A 46 -8.30 6.93 1.69
C THR A 46 -6.83 7.30 1.87
N LEU A 47 -6.07 7.38 0.76
CA LEU A 47 -4.65 7.74 0.82
C LEU A 47 -4.45 9.21 1.21
N PHE A 48 -5.26 10.11 0.67
CA PHE A 48 -5.15 11.55 0.89
C PHE A 48 -5.62 11.98 2.28
N GLU A 49 -6.41 11.14 2.98
CA GLU A 49 -6.65 11.31 4.42
C GLU A 49 -5.36 11.21 5.26
N PHE A 50 -4.28 10.62 4.73
CA PHE A 50 -2.95 10.64 5.36
C PHE A 50 -2.13 11.90 5.05
N ILE A 51 -2.59 12.74 4.12
CA ILE A 51 -1.88 13.93 3.66
C ILE A 51 -2.59 15.16 4.24
N GLY A 52 -2.17 15.59 5.42
CA GLY A 52 -2.70 16.78 6.09
C GLY A 52 -2.62 16.70 7.61
N THR A 53 -3.14 17.72 8.29
CA THR A 53 -3.15 17.83 9.77
C THR A 53 -4.37 17.20 10.43
N GLN A 54 -5.11 16.35 9.72
CA GLN A 54 -6.30 15.69 10.27
C GLN A 54 -5.90 14.43 11.05
N LYS A 55 -6.77 13.99 11.96
CA LYS A 55 -6.57 12.69 12.62
C LYS A 55 -6.46 11.62 11.54
N TYR A 56 -5.37 10.84 11.57
CA TYR A 56 -5.20 9.75 10.62
C TYR A 56 -6.45 8.88 10.63
N PRO A 57 -6.96 8.52 9.44
CA PRO A 57 -8.13 7.70 9.37
C PRO A 57 -7.81 6.39 10.07
N ARG A 58 -8.80 5.87 10.81
CA ARG A 58 -8.73 4.47 11.20
C ARG A 58 -8.80 3.69 9.90
N LEU A 59 -7.63 3.31 9.37
CA LEU A 59 -7.57 2.43 8.20
C LEU A 59 -8.51 1.27 8.49
N LEU A 60 -9.52 1.22 7.62
CA LEU A 60 -10.79 0.57 7.84
C LEU A 60 -10.62 -0.86 8.36
N ASN A 61 -11.63 -1.34 9.08
CA ASN A 61 -11.93 -2.77 9.23
C ASN A 61 -12.36 -3.39 7.88
N GLY A 62 -11.70 -2.98 6.79
CA GLY A 62 -12.04 -3.32 5.42
C GLY A 62 -11.47 -4.67 5.01
N ASN A 63 -11.86 -5.12 3.82
CA ASN A 63 -11.31 -6.33 3.24
C ASN A 63 -9.80 -6.18 2.95
N PHE A 64 -9.06 -7.29 3.02
CA PHE A 64 -7.61 -7.31 2.80
C PHE A 64 -7.20 -6.78 1.42
N GLU A 65 -8.03 -7.01 0.39
CA GLU A 65 -7.76 -6.52 -0.97
C GLU A 65 -7.68 -4.99 -1.04
N SER A 66 -8.56 -4.29 -0.32
CA SER A 66 -8.53 -2.83 -0.25
C SER A 66 -7.26 -2.36 0.46
N LEU A 67 -6.89 -3.02 1.56
CA LEU A 67 -5.62 -2.74 2.26
C LEU A 67 -4.42 -2.93 1.32
N ALA A 68 -4.36 -4.03 0.58
CA ALA A 68 -3.27 -4.31 -0.36
C ALA A 68 -3.19 -3.28 -1.49
N LYS A 69 -4.34 -2.86 -2.03
CA LYS A 69 -4.41 -1.79 -3.04
C LYS A 69 -3.88 -0.48 -2.49
N ILE A 70 -4.31 -0.07 -1.29
CA ILE A 70 -3.86 1.17 -0.66
C ILE A 70 -2.36 1.09 -0.33
N ALA A 71 -1.88 -0.02 0.22
CA ALA A 71 -0.47 -0.23 0.55
C ALA A 71 0.42 -0.01 -0.68
N ARG A 72 0.09 -0.69 -1.80
CA ARG A 72 0.84 -0.53 -3.05
C ARG A 72 0.90 0.92 -3.53
N VAL A 73 -0.21 1.66 -3.42
CA VAL A 73 -0.27 3.06 -3.86
C VAL A 73 0.47 3.98 -2.88
N ALA A 74 0.40 3.69 -1.58
CA ALA A 74 1.17 4.41 -0.55
C ALA A 74 2.67 4.30 -0.81
N GLU A 75 3.17 3.11 -1.14
CA GLU A 75 4.56 2.87 -1.52
C GLU A 75 4.91 3.61 -2.82
N LYS A 76 4.08 3.49 -3.86
CA LYS A 76 4.27 4.17 -5.15
C LYS A 76 4.45 5.68 -5.01
N TYR A 77 3.65 6.32 -4.17
CA TYR A 77 3.69 7.76 -3.96
C TYR A 77 4.54 8.20 -2.76
N LYS A 78 5.15 7.23 -2.07
CA LYS A 78 5.92 7.42 -0.84
C LYS A 78 5.15 8.25 0.19
N VAL A 79 3.89 7.88 0.45
CA VAL A 79 3.05 8.52 1.48
C VAL A 79 3.42 7.91 2.84
N TYR A 80 4.40 8.50 3.52
CA TYR A 80 5.13 7.84 4.60
C TYR A 80 4.24 7.34 5.74
N SER A 81 3.28 8.13 6.20
CA SER A 81 2.36 7.73 7.27
C SER A 81 1.44 6.58 6.84
N ALA A 82 1.02 6.56 5.58
CA ALA A 82 0.20 5.48 5.03
C ALA A 82 1.03 4.20 4.85
N MET A 83 2.27 4.29 4.38
CA MET A 83 3.19 3.16 4.26
C MET A 83 3.34 2.45 5.61
N ASN A 84 3.70 3.18 6.67
CA ASN A 84 3.86 2.61 8.01
C ASN A 84 2.56 1.95 8.52
N THR A 85 1.42 2.62 8.34
CA THR A 85 0.13 2.07 8.81
C THR A 85 -0.28 0.84 8.01
N CYS A 86 -0.08 0.84 6.70
CA CYS A 86 -0.36 -0.29 5.82
C CYS A 86 0.55 -1.48 6.14
N CYS A 87 1.84 -1.24 6.33
CA CYS A 87 2.84 -2.23 6.71
C CYS A 87 2.42 -2.98 7.99
N GLU A 88 2.10 -2.24 9.05
CA GLU A 88 1.61 -2.81 10.31
C GLU A 88 0.30 -3.59 10.16
N ARG A 89 -0.63 -3.11 9.32
CA ARG A 89 -1.91 -3.79 9.09
C ARG A 89 -1.75 -5.06 8.25
N MET A 90 -0.86 -5.05 7.26
CA MET A 90 -0.52 -6.23 6.44
C MET A 90 0.08 -7.32 7.33
N ARG A 91 1.04 -6.95 8.19
CA ARG A 91 1.62 -7.85 9.20
C ARG A 91 0.54 -8.43 10.11
N ARG A 92 -0.34 -7.60 10.70
CA ARG A 92 -1.41 -8.06 11.60
C ARG A 92 -2.46 -8.94 10.92
N ALA A 93 -2.72 -8.73 9.63
CA ALA A 93 -3.67 -9.54 8.86
C ALA A 93 -3.26 -11.02 8.80
N LEU A 94 -1.98 -11.34 8.98
CA LEU A 94 -1.47 -12.71 9.08
C LEU A 94 -1.90 -13.43 10.37
N PHE A 95 -2.13 -12.68 11.45
CA PHE A 95 -2.37 -13.22 12.80
C PHE A 95 -3.82 -13.22 13.23
N HIS A 96 -4.65 -12.33 12.68
CA HIS A 96 -6.02 -12.11 13.15
C HIS A 96 -7.09 -12.86 12.36
N SER A 97 -6.71 -13.74 11.44
CA SER A 97 -7.68 -14.60 10.77
C SER A 97 -7.81 -15.96 11.48
N PRO A 98 -8.97 -16.28 12.08
CA PRO A 98 -9.17 -17.54 12.81
C PRO A 98 -9.19 -18.77 11.90
N THR A 99 -9.22 -18.58 10.58
CA THR A 99 -9.19 -19.67 9.60
C THR A 99 -8.22 -19.30 8.47
N LEU A 100 -7.02 -19.88 8.49
CA LEU A 100 -6.21 -20.05 7.29
C LEU A 100 -6.87 -21.17 6.48
N ALA A 101 -7.99 -20.84 5.83
CA ALA A 101 -8.63 -21.77 4.93
C ALA A 101 -7.65 -22.10 3.79
N PHE A 102 -7.65 -23.35 3.34
CA PHE A 102 -6.92 -23.76 2.15
C PHE A 102 -7.29 -22.82 0.99
N GLY A 103 -6.30 -22.14 0.41
CA GLY A 103 -6.51 -21.12 -0.64
C GLY A 103 -6.47 -19.65 -0.16
N ASP A 104 -6.16 -19.38 1.10
CA ASP A 104 -5.92 -18.02 1.58
C ASP A 104 -4.66 -17.40 0.93
N ARG A 105 -4.86 -16.41 0.06
CA ARG A 105 -3.78 -15.73 -0.68
C ARG A 105 -3.05 -14.67 0.15
N ARG A 106 -3.51 -14.36 1.38
CA ARG A 106 -2.94 -13.29 2.20
C ARG A 106 -1.46 -13.50 2.53
N PRO A 107 -1.00 -14.67 3.01
CA PRO A 107 0.42 -14.88 3.30
C PRO A 107 1.29 -14.60 2.09
N LYS A 108 0.89 -15.12 0.91
CA LYS A 108 1.59 -14.87 -0.35
C LYS A 108 1.66 -13.37 -0.69
N LEU A 109 0.53 -12.66 -0.60
CA LEU A 109 0.48 -11.23 -0.91
C LEU A 109 1.26 -10.36 0.09
N VAL A 110 1.25 -10.70 1.38
CA VAL A 110 2.03 -9.99 2.40
C VAL A 110 3.53 -10.26 2.22
N LEU A 111 3.93 -11.49 1.90
CA LEU A 111 5.33 -11.83 1.62
C LEU A 111 5.86 -11.08 0.39
N LEU A 112 5.09 -11.04 -0.70
CA LEU A 112 5.45 -10.26 -1.90
C LEU A 112 5.53 -8.77 -1.60
N TYR A 113 4.55 -8.23 -0.88
CA TYR A 113 4.60 -6.83 -0.45
C TYR A 113 5.87 -6.54 0.36
N ALA A 114 6.19 -7.39 1.33
CA ALA A 114 7.40 -7.24 2.14
C ALA A 114 8.68 -7.33 1.29
N ALA A 115 8.70 -8.21 0.29
CA ALA A 115 9.84 -8.38 -0.59
C ALA A 115 10.06 -7.16 -1.51
N TYR A 116 9.00 -6.68 -2.18
CA TYR A 116 9.08 -5.56 -3.12
C TYR A 116 9.38 -4.20 -2.46
N HIS A 117 9.13 -4.08 -1.15
CA HIS A 117 9.24 -2.81 -0.43
C HIS A 117 10.26 -2.85 0.71
N ASP A 118 11.12 -3.88 0.74
CA ASP A 118 12.23 -4.02 1.69
C ASP A 118 11.80 -3.99 3.17
N TYR A 119 10.84 -4.86 3.52
CA TYR A 119 10.42 -5.10 4.90
C TYR A 119 10.86 -6.48 5.39
N PRO A 120 12.17 -6.71 5.66
CA PRO A 120 12.72 -8.03 5.97
C PRO A 120 12.08 -8.66 7.21
N HIS A 121 11.75 -7.87 8.22
CA HIS A 121 11.09 -8.36 9.44
C HIS A 121 9.67 -8.95 9.19
N ILE A 122 8.93 -8.43 8.21
CA ILE A 122 7.63 -9.00 7.79
C ILE A 122 7.88 -10.21 6.89
N PHE A 123 8.89 -10.12 6.02
CA PHE A 123 9.25 -11.21 5.14
C PHE A 123 9.58 -12.48 5.93
N ASP A 124 10.51 -12.38 6.89
CA ASP A 124 10.96 -13.49 7.73
C ASP A 124 9.81 -14.10 8.55
N GLU A 125 8.92 -13.25 9.06
CA GLU A 125 7.76 -13.70 9.83
C GLU A 125 6.70 -14.41 8.96
N CYS A 126 6.58 -14.00 7.69
CA CYS A 126 5.58 -14.53 6.76
C CYS A 126 6.09 -15.75 5.96
N ALA A 127 7.41 -15.85 5.74
CA ALA A 127 8.02 -16.87 4.89
C ALA A 127 7.65 -18.31 5.29
N PRO A 128 7.67 -18.72 6.58
CA PRO A 128 7.31 -20.09 6.96
C PRO A 128 5.89 -20.48 6.52
N ARG A 129 4.95 -19.53 6.55
CA ARG A 129 3.56 -19.78 6.17
C ARG A 129 3.43 -20.03 4.68
N VAL A 130 4.09 -19.22 3.86
CA VAL A 130 4.04 -19.35 2.39
C VAL A 130 4.72 -20.64 1.93
N VAL A 131 5.89 -20.96 2.47
CA VAL A 131 6.64 -22.19 2.14
C VAL A 131 5.80 -23.44 2.44
N THR A 132 4.97 -23.40 3.49
CA THR A 132 4.10 -24.54 3.84
C THR A 132 2.80 -24.61 3.02
N SER A 133 2.38 -23.51 2.36
CA SER A 133 1.07 -23.43 1.70
C SER A 133 1.12 -23.33 0.18
N GLU A 134 2.28 -23.00 -0.41
CA GLU A 134 2.46 -22.73 -1.83
C GLU A 134 3.62 -23.55 -2.41
N LYS A 135 3.61 -23.80 -3.72
CA LYS A 135 4.75 -24.42 -4.40
C LYS A 135 5.83 -23.37 -4.67
N LEU A 136 7.05 -23.62 -4.20
CA LEU A 136 8.16 -22.69 -4.36
C LEU A 136 8.46 -22.34 -5.82
N GLU A 137 8.34 -23.32 -6.73
CA GLU A 137 8.54 -23.12 -8.17
C GLU A 137 7.59 -22.08 -8.79
N GLU A 138 6.36 -21.98 -8.28
CA GLU A 138 5.37 -20.99 -8.72
C GLU A 138 5.58 -19.63 -8.03
N PHE A 139 6.24 -19.63 -6.87
CA PHE A 139 6.40 -18.44 -6.03
C PHE A 139 7.70 -17.67 -6.33
N VAL A 140 8.84 -18.36 -6.51
CA VAL A 140 10.15 -17.74 -6.75
C VAL A 140 10.14 -16.74 -7.92
N PRO A 141 9.48 -17.00 -9.07
CA PRO A 141 9.42 -16.04 -10.17
C PRO A 141 8.67 -14.74 -9.85
N LEU A 142 7.93 -14.67 -8.74
CA LEU A 142 7.18 -13.49 -8.31
C LEU A 142 8.00 -12.59 -7.37
N LEU A 143 9.14 -13.05 -6.87
CA LEU A 143 10.03 -12.25 -6.04
C LEU A 143 10.77 -11.20 -6.88
N PRO A 144 11.15 -10.05 -6.30
CA PRO A 144 12.05 -9.12 -6.97
C PRO A 144 13.39 -9.79 -7.27
N ASN A 145 14.04 -9.38 -8.37
CA ASN A 145 15.29 -10.00 -8.84
C ASN A 145 16.50 -9.76 -7.92
N ASP A 146 16.43 -8.76 -7.04
CA ASP A 146 17.55 -8.27 -6.23
C ASP A 146 17.45 -8.71 -4.75
N PHE A 147 16.85 -9.87 -4.49
CA PHE A 147 16.71 -10.44 -3.14
C PHE A 147 17.98 -11.15 -2.64
#